data_AF-E2SE12-F1
#
_entry.id   AF-E2SE12-F1
#
_cell.length_a   1.000
_cell.length_b   1.000
_cell.length_c   1.000
_cell.angle_alpha   90.00
_cell.angle_beta   90.00
_cell.angle_gamma   90.00
#
_symmetry.space_group_name_H-M   'P 1'
#
loop_
_entity.id
_entity.type
_entity.pdbx_description
1 polymer ?
#
loop_
_entity_poly.entity_id
_entity_poly.type
_entity_poly.pdbx_seq_one_letter_code
_entity_poly.pdbx_strand_id
1 'polypeptide(L)'
;MKVDRTNATHWVYRCFDQDGRLIYVGSTANLPNRLAQHRSTSWWAPTVTKVRAHVYPTGITAREVERRAIRDEVPRWNKSGKWAGRHLWTEQDWFDWFTVLIRDSETPNGAYLPKGLVTAVADYRALFGTPVPALIEQRIETLQRLARERAAELDLVGVRRRREIQRQDELSARRGRKAVSA
;
A
#
# COMPACT_ATOMS: atom_id res chain seq x y z
N MET A 1 -31.56 17.54 0.05
CA MET A 1 -32.25 16.64 -0.90
C MET A 1 -31.31 15.47 -1.24
N LYS A 2 -31.61 14.24 -0.81
CA LYS A 2 -30.80 13.05 -1.15
C LYS A 2 -31.17 12.63 -2.57
N VAL A 3 -30.23 12.71 -3.51
CA VAL A 3 -30.43 12.21 -4.88
C VAL A 3 -30.61 10.70 -4.82
N ASP A 4 -31.69 10.20 -5.43
CA ASP A 4 -31.91 8.78 -5.64
C ASP A 4 -30.82 8.23 -6.59
N ARG A 5 -29.80 7.60 -6.00
CA ARG A 5 -28.66 7.04 -6.74
C ARG A 5 -29.02 5.76 -7.49
N THR A 6 -30.20 5.19 -7.27
CA THR A 6 -30.63 3.96 -7.94
C THR A 6 -31.10 4.26 -9.35
N ASN A 7 -31.82 5.37 -9.56
CA ASN A 7 -32.31 5.81 -10.86
C ASN A 7 -31.37 6.79 -11.59
N ALA A 8 -30.33 7.30 -10.92
CA ALA A 8 -29.35 8.16 -11.57
C ALA A 8 -28.41 7.37 -12.49
N THR A 9 -28.03 8.01 -13.60
CA THR A 9 -27.01 7.54 -14.54
C THR A 9 -25.72 7.16 -13.84
N HIS A 10 -25.13 6.03 -14.22
CA HIS A 10 -23.87 5.53 -13.67
C HIS A 10 -22.90 5.13 -14.78
N TRP A 11 -21.62 5.28 -14.50
CA TRP A 11 -20.53 4.79 -15.34
C TRP A 11 -20.10 3.41 -14.87
N VAL A 12 -19.79 2.52 -15.81
CA VAL A 12 -18.94 1.34 -15.56
C VAL A 12 -17.62 1.58 -16.28
N TYR A 13 -16.51 1.46 -15.55
CA TYR A 13 -15.17 1.73 -16.05
C TYR A 13 -14.24 0.55 -15.84
N ARG A 14 -13.26 0.44 -16.73
CA ARG A 14 -12.19 -0.55 -16.76
C ARG A 14 -10.85 0.18 -16.79
N CYS A 15 -9.95 -0.20 -15.91
CA CYS A 15 -8.58 0.32 -15.84
C CYS A 15 -7.62 -0.73 -16.41
N PHE A 16 -6.67 -0.29 -17.23
CA PHE A 16 -5.69 -1.15 -17.88
C PHE A 16 -4.26 -0.67 -17.60
N ASP A 17 -3.32 -1.61 -17.51
CA ASP A 17 -1.88 -1.32 -17.42
C ASP A 17 -1.29 -0.95 -18.79
N GLN A 18 0.01 -0.64 -18.81
CA GLN A 18 0.76 -0.34 -20.03
C GLN A 18 0.70 -1.46 -21.08
N ASP A 19 0.60 -2.72 -20.63
CA ASP A 19 0.55 -3.91 -21.48
C ASP A 19 -0.89 -4.26 -21.90
N GLY A 20 -1.87 -3.43 -21.52
CA GLY A 20 -3.28 -3.64 -21.85
C GLY A 20 -3.99 -4.67 -20.98
N ARG A 21 -3.41 -5.13 -19.87
CA ARG A 21 -4.05 -6.07 -18.95
C ARG A 21 -5.10 -5.38 -18.09
N LEU A 22 -6.21 -6.07 -17.84
CA LEU A 22 -7.30 -5.54 -17.03
C LEU A 22 -6.92 -5.56 -15.53
N ILE A 23 -6.70 -4.36 -14.99
CA ILE A 23 -6.33 -4.12 -13.59
C ILE A 23 -7.57 -4.14 -12.70
N TYR A 24 -8.59 -3.35 -13.06
CA TYR A 24 -9.71 -3.06 -12.18
C TYR A 24 -10.98 -2.73 -12.97
N VAL A 25 -12.12 -3.16 -12.46
CA VAL A 25 -13.46 -2.78 -12.94
C VAL A 25 -14.22 -2.12 -11.80
N GLY A 26 -14.89 -1.01 -12.07
CA GLY A 26 -15.69 -0.28 -11.09
C GLY A 26 -16.96 0.32 -11.68
N SER A 27 -17.93 0.66 -10.83
CA SER A 27 -19.07 1.51 -11.18
C SER A 27 -19.20 2.75 -10.30
N THR A 28 -19.73 3.86 -10.84
CA THR A 28 -19.88 5.13 -10.09
C THR A 28 -20.84 6.12 -10.77
N ALA A 29 -21.55 6.93 -9.99
CA ALA A 29 -22.33 8.07 -10.50
C ALA A 29 -21.44 9.25 -10.94
N ASN A 30 -20.21 9.33 -10.41
CA ASN A 30 -19.26 10.40 -10.70
C ASN A 30 -17.88 9.80 -11.00
N LEU A 31 -17.58 9.66 -12.29
CA LEU A 31 -16.34 9.03 -12.76
C LEU A 31 -15.09 9.86 -12.42
N PRO A 32 -15.03 11.19 -12.68
CA PRO A 32 -13.86 11.99 -12.33
C PRO A 32 -13.47 11.90 -10.85
N ASN A 33 -14.43 12.08 -9.94
CA ASN A 33 -14.16 12.01 -8.50
C ASN A 33 -13.71 10.62 -8.08
N ARG A 34 -14.29 9.56 -8.67
CA ARG A 34 -13.92 8.18 -8.35
C ARG A 34 -12.51 7.85 -8.83
N LEU A 35 -12.13 8.30 -10.02
CA LEU A 35 -10.76 8.12 -10.54
C LEU A 35 -9.74 8.91 -9.70
N ALA A 36 -10.06 10.13 -9.28
CA ALA A 36 -9.23 10.92 -8.37
C ALA A 36 -9.05 10.21 -7.02
N GLN A 37 -10.13 9.66 -6.46
CA GLN A 37 -10.07 8.85 -5.23
C GLN A 37 -9.18 7.62 -5.41
N HIS A 38 -9.27 6.91 -6.53
CA HIS A 38 -8.41 5.75 -6.77
C HIS A 38 -6.94 6.16 -6.86
N ARG A 39 -6.61 7.24 -7.57
CA ARG A 39 -5.24 7.77 -7.66
C ARG A 39 -4.61 8.02 -6.29
N SER A 40 -5.38 8.46 -5.31
CA SER A 40 -4.87 8.76 -3.96
C SER A 40 -4.89 7.59 -2.99
N THR A 41 -5.80 6.62 -3.17
CA THR A 41 -6.05 5.58 -2.16
C THR A 41 -5.74 4.16 -2.60
N SER A 42 -5.64 3.91 -3.90
CA SER A 42 -5.48 2.56 -4.44
C SER A 42 -4.03 2.35 -4.87
N TRP A 43 -3.38 1.37 -4.25
CA TRP A 43 -1.98 1.06 -4.49
C TRP A 43 -1.67 0.71 -5.96
N TRP A 44 -2.66 0.19 -6.69
CA TRP A 44 -2.58 -0.17 -8.11
C TRP A 44 -2.85 1.01 -9.05
N ALA A 45 -3.39 2.13 -8.57
CA ALA A 45 -3.75 3.24 -9.44
C ALA A 45 -2.57 3.83 -10.23
N PRO A 46 -1.33 3.89 -9.69
CA PRO A 46 -0.17 4.34 -10.46
C PRO A 46 0.18 3.47 -11.66
N THR A 47 -0.27 2.22 -11.72
CA THR A 47 -0.01 1.33 -12.88
C THR A 47 -1.04 1.49 -14.00
N VAL A 48 -2.11 2.26 -13.78
CA VAL A 48 -3.17 2.48 -14.77
C VAL A 48 -2.69 3.47 -15.82
N THR A 49 -2.61 3.03 -17.07
CA THR A 49 -2.27 3.87 -18.23
C THR A 49 -3.49 4.24 -19.07
N LYS A 50 -4.55 3.42 -19.01
CA LYS A 50 -5.75 3.60 -19.82
C LYS A 50 -7.01 3.30 -19.02
N VAL A 51 -8.03 4.14 -19.21
CA VAL A 51 -9.38 3.92 -18.68
C VAL A 51 -10.37 3.87 -19.84
N ARG A 52 -11.23 2.85 -19.86
CA ARG A 52 -12.40 2.78 -20.74
C ARG A 52 -13.66 2.85 -19.88
N ALA A 53 -14.62 3.68 -20.25
CA ALA A 53 -15.86 3.81 -19.51
C ALA A 53 -17.07 3.81 -20.44
N HIS A 54 -18.17 3.27 -19.95
CA HIS A 54 -19.47 3.30 -20.61
C HIS A 54 -20.55 3.76 -19.63
N VAL A 55 -21.51 4.52 -20.13
CA VAL A 55 -22.59 5.10 -19.33
C VAL A 55 -23.82 4.20 -19.38
N TYR A 56 -24.48 4.02 -18.24
CA TYR A 56 -25.68 3.20 -18.08
C TYR A 56 -26.81 4.04 -17.48
N PRO A 57 -28.07 3.80 -17.88
CA PRO A 57 -29.20 4.62 -17.45
C PRO A 57 -29.42 4.64 -15.94
N THR A 58 -29.09 3.55 -15.24
CA THR A 58 -29.35 3.41 -13.80
C THR A 58 -28.16 2.81 -13.05
N GLY A 59 -28.07 3.09 -11.75
CA GLY A 59 -27.10 2.45 -10.88
C GLY A 59 -27.31 0.94 -10.75
N ILE A 60 -28.53 0.44 -10.97
CA ILE A 60 -28.85 -1.00 -10.95
C ILE A 60 -28.17 -1.69 -12.14
N THR A 61 -28.45 -1.22 -13.36
CA THR A 61 -27.88 -1.78 -14.60
C THR A 61 -26.35 -1.69 -14.60
N ALA A 62 -25.77 -0.58 -14.15
CA ALA A 62 -24.32 -0.43 -14.03
C ALA A 62 -23.69 -1.48 -13.10
N ARG A 63 -24.29 -1.77 -11.94
CA ARG A 63 -23.77 -2.75 -10.99
C ARG A 63 -23.88 -4.18 -11.48
N GLU A 64 -24.92 -4.50 -12.24
CA GLU A 64 -25.06 -5.82 -12.88
C GLU A 64 -23.96 -6.03 -13.92
N VAL A 65 -23.71 -5.02 -14.74
CA VAL A 65 -22.63 -5.03 -15.74
C VAL A 65 -21.25 -5.11 -15.07
N GLU A 66 -21.01 -4.32 -14.02
CA GLU A 66 -19.78 -4.40 -13.24
C GLU A 66 -19.56 -5.80 -12.67
N ARG A 67 -20.57 -6.38 -12.03
CA ARG A 67 -20.49 -7.73 -11.45
C ARG A 67 -20.19 -8.78 -12.52
N ARG A 68 -20.87 -8.68 -13.67
CA ARG A 68 -20.63 -9.55 -14.82
C ARG A 68 -19.19 -9.40 -15.32
N ALA A 69 -18.72 -8.18 -15.52
CA ALA A 69 -17.36 -7.91 -15.97
C ALA A 69 -16.30 -8.43 -14.97
N ILE A 70 -16.50 -8.27 -13.67
CA ILE A 70 -15.57 -8.81 -12.66
C ILE A 70 -15.52 -10.34 -12.73
N ARG A 71 -16.67 -11.00 -12.92
CA ARG A 71 -16.73 -12.46 -13.02
C ARG A 71 -16.14 -12.98 -14.33
N ASP A 72 -16.51 -12.37 -15.46
CA ASP A 72 -16.21 -12.89 -16.80
C ASP A 72 -14.78 -12.46 -17.25
N GLU A 73 -14.31 -11.28 -16.85
CA GLU A 73 -13.01 -10.73 -17.28
C GLU A 73 -11.90 -10.88 -16.23
N VAL A 74 -12.24 -11.33 -15.01
CA VAL A 74 -11.32 -11.66 -13.90
C VAL A 74 -10.24 -10.59 -13.68
N PRO A 75 -10.62 -9.32 -13.45
CA PRO A 75 -9.67 -8.23 -13.24
C PRO A 75 -8.73 -8.54 -12.08
N ARG A 76 -7.48 -8.14 -12.28
CA ARG A 76 -6.36 -8.52 -11.42
C ARG A 76 -6.55 -8.11 -9.96
N TRP A 77 -7.02 -6.89 -9.72
CA TRP A 77 -7.01 -6.27 -8.38
C TRP A 77 -8.40 -6.00 -7.79
N ASN A 78 -9.48 -6.41 -8.45
CA ASN A 78 -10.77 -6.42 -7.77
C ASN A 78 -10.74 -7.47 -6.66
N LYS A 79 -11.19 -7.07 -5.45
CA LYS A 79 -11.25 -7.96 -4.29
C LYS A 79 -12.03 -9.25 -4.55
N SER A 80 -13.13 -9.15 -5.30
CA SER A 80 -13.96 -10.29 -5.72
C SER A 80 -13.53 -10.91 -7.06
N GLY A 81 -12.44 -10.42 -7.66
CA GLY A 81 -11.83 -10.97 -8.88
C GLY A 81 -10.58 -11.79 -8.55
N LYS A 82 -9.51 -11.64 -9.33
CA LYS A 82 -8.27 -12.44 -9.17
C LYS A 82 -7.61 -12.26 -7.79
N TRP A 83 -7.85 -11.13 -7.12
CA TRP A 83 -7.30 -10.89 -5.78
C TRP A 83 -7.73 -11.92 -4.74
N ALA A 84 -8.97 -12.46 -4.83
CA ALA A 84 -9.48 -13.47 -3.90
C ALA A 84 -8.72 -14.80 -4.00
N GLY A 85 -8.18 -15.12 -5.18
CA GLY A 85 -7.42 -16.33 -5.44
C GLY A 85 -5.92 -16.05 -5.55
N ARG A 86 -5.25 -15.59 -4.47
CA ARG A 86 -3.79 -15.35 -4.49
C ARG A 86 -2.95 -16.57 -4.88
N HIS A 87 -3.47 -17.78 -4.67
CA HIS A 87 -2.84 -19.02 -5.11
C HIS A 87 -2.91 -19.21 -6.64
N LEU A 88 -3.74 -18.44 -7.35
CA LEU A 88 -3.85 -18.40 -8.82
C LEU A 88 -3.06 -17.24 -9.44
N TRP A 89 -2.30 -16.51 -8.62
CA TRP A 89 -1.47 -15.43 -9.10
C TRP A 89 -0.29 -15.99 -9.86
N THR A 90 0.01 -15.38 -10.99
CA THR A 90 1.24 -15.67 -11.74
C THR A 90 2.44 -15.02 -11.05
N GLU A 91 3.66 -15.39 -11.44
CA GLU A 91 4.86 -14.72 -10.94
C GLU A 91 4.82 -13.20 -11.17
N GLN A 92 4.24 -12.75 -12.29
CA GLN A 92 4.08 -11.32 -12.58
C GLN A 92 3.11 -10.63 -11.62
N ASP A 93 2.01 -11.27 -11.25
CA ASP A 93 1.07 -10.78 -10.21
C ASP A 93 1.78 -10.54 -8.88
N TRP A 94 2.62 -11.49 -8.49
CA TRP A 94 3.43 -11.35 -7.29
C TRP A 94 4.49 -10.28 -7.42
N PHE A 95 5.18 -10.18 -8.56
CA PHE A 95 6.18 -9.15 -8.81
C PHE A 95 5.60 -7.73 -8.68
N ASP A 96 4.43 -7.50 -9.27
CA ASP A 96 3.75 -6.20 -9.18
C ASP A 96 3.30 -5.89 -7.75
N TRP A 97 2.84 -6.92 -7.03
CA TRP A 97 2.50 -6.80 -5.61
C TRP A 97 3.73 -6.49 -4.73
N PHE A 98 4.87 -7.14 -4.99
CA PHE A 98 6.12 -6.83 -4.29
C PHE A 98 6.58 -5.41 -4.55
N THR A 99 6.51 -4.95 -5.80
CA THR A 99 6.89 -3.58 -6.18
C THR A 99 6.12 -2.54 -5.37
N VAL A 100 4.84 -2.81 -5.12
CA VAL A 100 3.96 -1.96 -4.31
C VAL A 100 4.35 -2.00 -2.84
N LEU A 101 4.54 -3.19 -2.27
CA LEU A 101 4.94 -3.33 -0.87
C LEU A 101 6.30 -2.66 -0.60
N ILE A 102 7.25 -2.78 -1.53
CA ILE A 102 8.55 -2.11 -1.45
C ILE A 102 8.37 -0.59 -1.49
N ARG A 103 7.62 -0.06 -2.46
CA ARG A 103 7.36 1.39 -2.57
C ARG A 103 6.75 1.95 -1.28
N ASP A 104 5.76 1.27 -0.71
CA ASP A 104 5.10 1.73 0.51
C ASP A 104 6.06 1.70 1.72
N SER A 105 7.04 0.78 1.71
CA SER A 105 8.11 0.65 2.71
C SER A 105 9.18 1.74 2.62
N GLU A 106 9.33 2.39 1.45
CA GLU A 106 10.30 3.47 1.23
C GLU A 106 9.80 4.84 1.72
N THR A 107 8.55 4.94 2.20
CA THR A 107 8.01 6.21 2.70
C THR A 107 8.59 6.60 4.07
N PRO A 108 8.78 7.89 4.38
CA PRO A 108 9.39 8.36 5.65
C PRO A 108 8.67 7.91 6.93
N ASN A 109 7.38 7.54 6.82
CA ASN A 109 6.55 7.03 7.91
C ASN A 109 6.41 5.49 7.88
N GLY A 110 7.00 4.82 6.88
CA GLY A 110 6.92 3.38 6.69
C GLY A 110 7.71 2.65 7.77
N ALA A 111 7.04 1.82 8.56
CA ALA A 111 7.70 0.84 9.40
C ALA A 111 8.50 -0.10 8.49
N TYR A 112 9.82 -0.05 8.61
CA TYR A 112 10.76 -0.87 7.86
C TYR A 112 10.33 -2.34 7.85
N LEU A 113 10.17 -2.89 6.63
CA LEU A 113 9.52 -4.17 6.34
C LEU A 113 8.10 -4.27 6.93
N PRO A 114 7.05 -3.82 6.22
CA PRO A 114 5.70 -4.11 6.63
C PRO A 114 5.58 -5.63 6.73
N LYS A 115 4.97 -6.14 7.82
CA LYS A 115 4.69 -7.58 8.01
C LYS A 115 4.17 -8.25 6.72
N GLY A 116 3.43 -7.48 5.90
CA GLY A 116 2.97 -7.90 4.58
C GLY A 116 4.05 -8.33 3.58
N LEU A 117 5.25 -7.73 3.56
CA LEU A 117 6.33 -8.12 2.65
C LEU A 117 6.95 -9.46 3.02
N VAL A 118 7.17 -9.70 4.32
CA VAL A 118 7.68 -10.99 4.80
C VAL A 118 6.68 -12.11 4.50
N THR A 119 5.39 -11.88 4.79
CA THR A 119 4.32 -12.83 4.45
C THR A 119 4.23 -13.06 2.94
N ALA A 120 4.30 -12.00 2.12
CA ALA A 120 4.25 -12.13 0.66
C ALA A 120 5.42 -12.95 0.10
N VAL A 121 6.64 -12.79 0.63
CA VAL A 121 7.80 -13.59 0.23
C VAL A 121 7.61 -15.07 0.58
N ALA A 122 7.08 -15.35 1.77
CA ALA A 122 6.80 -16.72 2.19
C ALA A 122 5.72 -17.37 1.31
N ASP A 123 4.62 -16.66 1.04
CA ASP A 123 3.54 -17.13 0.17
C ASP A 123 4.06 -17.41 -1.25
N TYR A 124 4.88 -16.52 -1.82
CA TYR A 124 5.49 -16.72 -3.13
C TYR A 124 6.35 -17.98 -3.17
N ARG A 125 7.25 -18.14 -2.19
CA ARG A 125 8.12 -19.33 -2.10
C ARG A 125 7.33 -20.61 -1.97
N ALA A 126 6.26 -20.60 -1.18
CA ALA A 126 5.37 -21.75 -1.03
C ALA A 126 4.65 -22.11 -2.33
N LEU A 127 4.30 -21.10 -3.15
CA LEU A 127 3.57 -21.30 -4.40
C LEU A 127 4.46 -21.77 -5.56
N PHE A 128 5.65 -21.19 -5.71
CA PHE A 128 6.52 -21.44 -6.87
C PHE A 128 7.71 -22.36 -6.59
N GLY A 129 8.04 -22.62 -5.32
CA GLY A 129 9.21 -23.43 -4.94
C GLY A 129 10.56 -22.76 -5.27
N THR A 130 10.55 -21.47 -5.62
CA THR A 130 11.73 -20.68 -6.01
C THR A 130 11.89 -19.47 -5.10
N PRO A 131 13.11 -18.91 -4.98
CA PRO A 131 13.32 -17.59 -4.41
C PRO A 131 12.53 -16.53 -5.17
N VAL A 132 12.19 -15.44 -4.49
CA VAL A 132 11.61 -14.27 -5.17
C VAL A 132 12.59 -13.73 -6.22
N PRO A 133 12.12 -13.02 -7.27
CA PRO A 133 13.00 -12.49 -8.29
C PRO A 133 14.15 -11.67 -7.69
N ALA A 134 15.37 -11.82 -8.22
CA ALA A 134 16.60 -11.24 -7.63
C ALA A 134 16.49 -9.72 -7.36
N LEU A 135 15.80 -8.98 -8.23
CA LEU A 135 15.54 -7.55 -8.03
C LEU A 135 14.73 -7.27 -6.75
N ILE A 136 13.73 -8.11 -6.45
CA ILE A 136 12.92 -8.01 -5.23
C ILE A 136 13.77 -8.34 -4.00
N GLU A 137 14.60 -9.38 -4.09
CA GLU A 137 15.51 -9.79 -3.02
C GLU A 137 16.51 -8.66 -2.67
N GLN A 138 17.18 -8.09 -3.67
CA GLN A 138 18.11 -6.97 -3.50
C GLN A 138 17.45 -5.75 -2.84
N ARG A 139 16.19 -5.47 -3.20
CA ARG A 139 15.40 -4.39 -2.61
C ARG A 139 15.05 -4.67 -1.15
N ILE A 140 14.66 -5.90 -0.82
CA ILE A 140 14.41 -6.34 0.57
C ILE A 140 15.66 -6.16 1.42
N GLU A 141 16.82 -6.61 0.94
CA GLU A 141 18.10 -6.48 1.64
C GLU A 141 18.46 -5.01 1.90
N THR A 142 18.23 -4.16 0.90
CA THR A 142 18.43 -2.70 1.02
C THR A 142 17.55 -2.10 2.10
N LEU A 143 16.25 -2.43 2.11
CA LEU A 143 15.32 -1.98 3.14
C LEU A 143 15.74 -2.46 4.53
N GLN A 144 16.17 -3.72 4.66
CA GLN A 144 16.66 -4.27 5.93
C GLN A 144 17.91 -3.54 6.43
N ARG A 145 18.84 -3.20 5.54
CA ARG A 145 20.04 -2.43 5.90
C ARG A 145 19.67 -1.05 6.42
N LEU A 146 18.86 -0.30 5.68
CA LEU A 146 18.38 1.02 6.07
C LEU A 146 17.63 0.99 7.42
N ALA A 147 16.85 -0.07 7.66
CA ALA A 147 16.16 -0.29 8.93
C ALA A 147 17.13 -0.37 10.11
N ARG A 148 18.21 -1.15 9.95
CA ARG A 148 19.24 -1.33 10.97
C ARG A 148 20.00 -0.04 11.24
N GLU A 149 20.37 0.69 10.19
CA GLU A 149 21.05 1.98 10.30
C GLU A 149 20.19 3.00 11.06
N ARG A 150 18.89 3.09 10.74
CA ARG A 150 17.97 3.99 11.44
C ARG A 150 17.73 3.58 12.90
N ALA A 151 17.63 2.28 13.18
CA ALA A 151 17.50 1.79 14.55
C ALA A 151 18.72 2.16 15.41
N ALA A 152 19.93 2.02 14.84
CA ALA A 152 21.16 2.43 15.50
C ALA A 152 21.20 3.95 15.74
N GLU A 153 20.78 4.76 14.77
CA GLU A 153 20.70 6.22 14.93
C GLU A 153 19.72 6.63 16.05
N LEU A 154 18.54 6.01 16.10
CA LEU A 154 17.55 6.28 17.14
C LEU A 154 18.02 5.86 18.53
N ASP A 155 18.72 4.73 18.66
CA ASP A 155 19.32 4.32 19.93
C ASP A 155 20.41 5.31 20.37
N LEU A 156 21.27 5.77 19.45
CA LEU A 156 22.26 6.81 19.73
C LEU A 156 21.62 8.12 20.20
N VAL A 157 20.52 8.55 19.58
CA VAL A 157 19.74 9.72 20.02
C VAL A 157 19.16 9.49 21.42
N GLY A 158 18.63 8.29 21.68
CA GLY A 158 18.13 7.89 22.99
C GLY A 158 19.23 7.93 24.07
N VAL A 159 20.41 7.40 23.76
CA VAL A 159 21.60 7.44 24.64
C VAL A 159 22.01 8.88 24.93
N ARG A 160 22.10 9.74 23.90
CA ARG A 160 22.43 11.17 24.07
C ARG A 160 21.42 11.87 24.97
N ARG A 161 20.12 11.62 24.77
CA ARG A 161 19.05 12.20 25.60
C ARG A 161 19.13 11.76 27.06
N ARG A 162 19.40 10.47 27.32
CA ARG A 162 19.59 9.95 28.68
C ARG A 162 20.78 10.62 29.39
N ARG A 163 21.91 10.79 28.68
CA ARG A 163 23.09 11.47 29.23
C ARG A 163 22.83 12.93 29.57
N GLU A 164 22.08 13.65 28.73
CA GLU A 164 21.73 15.05 28.99
C GLU A 164 20.84 15.19 30.22
N ILE A 165 19.84 14.31 30.39
CA ILE A 165 18.98 14.29 31.58
C ILE A 165 19.82 14.06 32.85
N GLN A 166 20.69 13.04 32.84
CA GLN A 166 21.57 12.75 33.97
C GLN A 166 22.45 13.96 34.34
N ARG A 167 22.99 14.65 33.34
CA ARG A 167 23.81 15.86 33.54
C ARG A 167 23.00 17.00 34.19
N GLN A 168 21.75 17.20 33.78
CA GLN A 168 20.87 18.22 34.35
C GLN A 168 20.49 17.90 35.80
N ASP A 169 20.24 16.63 36.12
CA ASP A 169 19.95 16.18 37.49
C ASP A 169 21.16 16.40 38.42
N GLU A 170 22.36 16.05 37.96
CA GLU A 170 23.60 16.27 38.72
C GLU A 170 23.87 17.76 39.00
N LEU A 171 23.63 18.64 38.01
CA LEU A 171 23.75 20.08 38.17
C LEU A 171 22.73 20.64 39.17
N SER A 172 21.49 20.16 39.11
CA SER A 172 20.42 20.56 40.03
C SER A 172 20.72 20.13 41.47
N ALA A 173 21.20 18.90 41.66
CA ALA A 173 21.62 18.39 42.97
C ALA A 173 22.83 19.14 43.57
N ARG A 174 23.75 19.64 42.73
CA ARG A 174 24.88 20.49 43.18
C ARG A 174 24.41 21.88 43.62
N ARG A 175 23.43 22.47 42.92
CA ARG A 175 22.84 23.77 43.29
C ARG A 175 22.06 23.70 44.60
N GLY A 176 21.24 22.66 44.80
CA GLY A 176 20.51 22.45 46.05
C GLY A 176 21.42 22.33 47.27
N ARG A 177 22.54 21.61 47.15
CA ARG A 177 23.53 21.49 48.24
C ARG A 177 24.20 22.81 48.63
N LYS A 178 24.50 23.67 47.65
CA LYS A 178 25.07 25.00 47.93
C LYS A 178 24.08 25.96 48.61
N ALA A 179 22.78 25.78 48.43
CA ALA A 179 21.74 26.63 49.02
C ALA A 179 21.39 26.25 50.48
N VAL A 180 21.73 25.05 50.94
CA VAL A 180 21.48 24.57 52.31
C VAL A 180 22.67 24.83 53.25
N SER A 181 23.84 25.19 52.69
CA SER A 181 25.08 25.46 53.45
C SER A 181 25.39 26.96 53.59
N ALA A 182 24.44 27.83 53.25
CA ALA A 182 24.50 29.28 53.40
C ALA A 182 23.36 29.73 54.32
#